data_AF-A0A7U9NL14-F1
#
_entry.id   AF-A0A7U9NL14-F1
#
_cell.length_a   1.000
_cell.length_b   1.000
_cell.length_c   1.000
_cell.angle_alpha   90.00
_cell.angle_beta   90.00
_cell.angle_gamma   90.00
#
_symmetry.space_group_name_H-M   'P 1'
#
loop_
_entity.id
_entity.type
_entity.pdbx_description
1 polymer ?
#
loop_
_entity_poly.entity_id
_entity_poly.type
_entity_poly.pdbx_seq_one_letter_code
_entity_poly.pdbx_strand_id
1 'polypeptide(L)'
;MAKRRKMTNKEKRERAEAKKRLQEEGIIPPNKPRLNRKKYIEDAKKAWNERSGDCYVWDIYLMSAIGIMLGQTEGISCRASQEAVGVAKVLQLALRIQQFEAELRARGEHEYKIADKYEYIMDILKA
;
A
#
# COMPACT_ATOMS: atom_id res chain seq x y z
N MET A 1 0.69 10.10 33.77
CA MET A 1 -0.59 10.21 33.01
C MET A 1 -1.56 9.17 33.55
N ALA A 2 -2.70 9.57 34.13
CA ALA A 2 -3.67 8.63 34.69
C ALA A 2 -4.29 7.74 33.60
N LYS A 3 -4.42 6.44 33.88
CA LYS A 3 -5.00 5.45 32.95
C LYS A 3 -6.47 5.80 32.67
N ARG A 4 -6.78 6.18 31.43
CA ARG A 4 -8.17 6.53 31.04
C ARG A 4 -9.10 5.32 31.26
N ARG A 5 -10.26 5.57 31.88
CA ARG A 5 -11.32 4.57 32.09
C ARG A 5 -11.76 3.99 30.74
N LYS A 6 -11.82 2.66 30.64
CA LYS A 6 -12.41 2.00 29.47
C LYS A 6 -13.92 2.27 29.46
N MET A 7 -14.41 2.70 28.30
CA MET A 7 -15.82 3.00 28.08
C MET A 7 -16.65 1.71 28.12
N THR A 8 -17.77 1.74 28.84
CA THR A 8 -18.75 0.66 28.90
C THR A 8 -19.50 0.52 27.58
N ASN A 9 -20.16 -0.63 27.36
CA ASN A 9 -20.93 -0.86 26.14
C ASN A 9 -22.11 0.12 25.99
N LYS A 10 -22.71 0.54 27.12
CA LYS A 10 -23.79 1.54 27.15
C LYS A 10 -23.31 2.90 26.64
N GLU A 11 -22.19 3.39 27.18
CA GLU A 11 -21.59 4.66 26.79
C GLU A 11 -21.16 4.70 25.32
N LYS A 12 -20.67 3.57 24.77
CA LYS A 12 -20.33 3.47 23.34
C LYS A 12 -21.57 3.63 22.45
N ARG A 13 -22.70 3.04 22.86
CA ARG A 13 -23.97 3.12 22.13
C ARG A 13 -24.51 4.55 22.15
N GLU A 14 -24.54 5.18 23.33
CA GLU A 14 -24.97 6.57 23.49
C GLU A 14 -24.13 7.54 22.64
N ARG A 15 -22.80 7.35 22.59
CA ARG A 15 -21.93 8.14 21.71
C ARG A 15 -22.21 7.92 20.22
N ALA A 16 -22.50 6.70 19.81
CA ALA A 16 -22.83 6.41 18.41
C ALA A 16 -24.16 7.06 17.99
N GLU A 17 -25.17 7.01 18.87
CA GLU A 17 -26.47 7.66 18.65
C GLU A 17 -26.33 9.19 18.62
N ALA A 18 -25.59 9.78 19.57
CA ALA A 18 -25.33 11.22 19.58
C ALA A 18 -24.59 11.65 18.31
N LYS A 19 -23.57 10.90 17.89
CA LYS A 19 -22.85 11.15 16.63
C LYS A 19 -23.80 11.12 15.43
N LYS A 20 -24.73 10.16 15.38
CA LYS A 20 -25.70 10.05 14.29
C LYS A 20 -26.62 11.28 14.24
N ARG A 21 -27.17 11.72 15.38
CA ARG A 21 -28.01 12.93 15.46
C ARG A 21 -27.25 14.17 15.00
N LEU A 22 -26.01 14.36 15.47
CA LEU A 22 -25.18 15.49 15.06
C LEU A 22 -24.85 15.47 13.55
N GLN A 23 -24.76 14.29 12.93
CA GLN A 23 -24.59 14.14 11.48
C GLN A 23 -25.88 14.49 10.73
N GLU A 24 -27.04 14.05 11.23
CA GLU A 24 -28.36 14.37 10.67
C GLU A 24 -28.67 15.87 10.76
N GLU A 25 -28.28 16.52 11.86
CA GLU A 25 -28.40 17.97 12.08
C GLU A 25 -27.35 18.79 11.31
N GLY A 26 -26.40 18.14 10.63
CA GLY A 26 -25.35 18.80 9.85
C GLY A 26 -24.25 19.49 10.68
N ILE A 27 -24.25 19.30 12.01
CA ILE A 27 -23.26 19.88 12.92
C ILE A 27 -21.88 19.24 12.73
N ILE A 28 -21.83 17.93 12.42
CA ILE A 28 -20.58 17.22 12.13
C ILE A 28 -20.63 16.52 10.76
N PRO A 29 -19.49 16.43 10.04
CA PRO A 29 -19.45 15.80 8.73
C PRO A 29 -19.87 14.31 8.73
N PRO A 30 -20.37 13.80 7.60
CA PRO A 30 -20.63 12.37 7.44
C PRO A 30 -19.33 11.57 7.57
N ASN A 31 -19.45 10.29 7.91
CA ASN A 31 -18.30 9.41 8.00
C ASN A 31 -17.63 9.29 6.63
N LYS A 32 -16.30 9.46 6.58
CA LYS A 32 -15.51 9.23 5.37
C LYS A 32 -15.80 7.80 4.86
N PRO A 33 -16.19 7.63 3.59
CA PRO A 33 -16.41 6.30 3.03
C PRO A 33 -15.14 5.47 3.13
N ARG A 34 -15.30 4.16 3.37
CA ARG A 34 -14.16 3.24 3.34
C ARG A 34 -13.58 3.23 1.93
N LEU A 35 -12.25 3.23 1.84
CA LEU A 35 -11.56 3.11 0.56
C LEU A 35 -11.95 1.80 -0.12
N ASN A 36 -12.52 1.88 -1.32
CA ASN A 36 -12.72 0.72 -2.16
C ASN A 36 -11.36 0.33 -2.76
N ARG A 37 -10.63 -0.55 -2.06
CA ARG A 37 -9.26 -0.93 -2.40
C ARG A 37 -9.14 -1.51 -3.81
N LYS A 38 -10.08 -2.36 -4.23
CA LYS A 38 -10.07 -2.97 -5.57
C LYS A 38 -10.22 -1.88 -6.63
N LYS A 39 -11.21 -1.00 -6.48
CA LYS A 39 -11.42 0.10 -7.42
C LYS A 39 -10.20 1.03 -7.47
N TYR A 40 -9.66 1.41 -6.31
CA TYR A 40 -8.47 2.26 -6.22
C TYR A 40 -7.27 1.68 -6.97
N ILE A 41 -7.01 0.38 -6.82
CA ILE A 41 -5.90 -0.31 -7.51
C ILE A 41 -6.14 -0.33 -9.03
N GLU A 42 -7.34 -0.68 -9.48
CA GLU A 42 -7.64 -0.74 -10.92
C GLU A 42 -7.61 0.65 -11.57
N ASP A 43 -8.15 1.67 -10.91
CA ASP A 43 -8.09 3.05 -11.40
C ASP A 43 -6.63 3.55 -11.50
N ALA A 44 -5.79 3.23 -10.49
CA ALA A 44 -4.37 3.58 -10.52
C ALA A 44 -3.60 2.86 -11.63
N LYS A 45 -3.85 1.56 -11.85
CA LYS A 45 -3.25 0.79 -12.96
C LYS A 45 -3.65 1.38 -14.30
N LYS A 46 -4.94 1.70 -14.47
CA LYS A 46 -5.46 2.29 -15.70
C LYS A 46 -4.77 3.62 -15.99
N ALA A 47 -4.75 4.53 -15.01
CA ALA A 47 -4.08 5.83 -15.14
C ALA A 47 -2.59 5.69 -15.46
N TRP A 48 -1.90 4.72 -14.85
CA TRP A 48 -0.50 4.44 -15.15
C TRP A 48 -0.30 3.95 -16.58
N ASN A 49 -1.16 3.07 -17.08
CA ASN A 49 -1.07 2.54 -18.45
C ASN A 49 -1.45 3.57 -19.51
N GLU A 50 -2.31 4.53 -19.16
CA GLU A 50 -2.75 5.65 -20.03
C GLU A 50 -1.85 6.89 -19.95
N ARG A 51 -0.73 6.81 -19.21
CA ARG A 51 0.20 7.94 -19.05
C ARG A 51 0.80 8.39 -20.39
N SER A 52 1.14 9.67 -20.50
CA SER A 52 1.81 10.22 -21.70
C SER A 52 3.12 9.48 -21.98
N GLY A 53 3.29 9.08 -23.25
CA GLY A 53 4.53 8.51 -23.77
C GLY A 53 5.63 9.54 -24.03
N ASP A 54 5.31 10.83 -23.95
CA ASP A 54 6.25 11.93 -24.27
C ASP A 54 7.22 12.22 -23.11
N CYS A 55 6.96 11.64 -21.93
CA CYS A 55 7.83 11.73 -20.78
C CYS A 55 8.79 10.52 -20.76
N TYR A 56 10.09 10.79 -20.93
CA TYR A 56 11.15 9.78 -20.94
C TYR A 56 11.78 9.51 -19.57
N VAL A 57 11.33 10.21 -18.52
CA VAL A 57 11.90 10.15 -17.16
C VAL A 57 10.91 9.63 -16.12
N TRP A 58 9.94 8.82 -16.55
CA TRP A 58 8.94 8.21 -15.66
C TRP A 58 9.56 7.37 -14.55
N ASP A 59 10.69 6.74 -14.81
CA ASP A 59 11.54 6.02 -13.89
C ASP A 59 12.08 6.90 -12.76
N ILE A 60 12.47 8.15 -13.03
CA ILE A 60 12.87 9.11 -11.99
C ILE A 60 11.67 9.45 -11.08
N TYR A 61 10.50 9.71 -11.67
CA TYR A 61 9.29 9.98 -10.89
C TYR A 61 8.87 8.76 -10.07
N LEU A 62 9.02 7.55 -10.60
CA LEU A 62 8.74 6.32 -9.88
C LEU A 62 9.68 6.15 -8.67
N MET A 63 10.98 6.41 -8.84
CA MET A 63 11.95 6.37 -7.74
C MET A 63 11.63 7.41 -6.66
N SER A 64 11.23 8.63 -7.06
CA SER A 64 10.78 9.65 -6.13
C SER A 64 9.52 9.23 -5.38
N ALA A 65 8.53 8.65 -6.06
CA ALA A 65 7.29 8.17 -5.45
C ALA A 65 7.54 7.02 -4.47
N ILE A 66 8.45 6.10 -4.81
CA ILE A 66 8.92 5.03 -3.91
C ILE A 66 9.50 5.64 -2.63
N GLY A 67 10.37 6.64 -2.74
CA GLY A 67 10.97 7.32 -1.59
C GLY A 67 9.92 7.96 -0.66
N ILE A 68 8.93 8.65 -1.24
CA ILE A 68 7.83 9.25 -0.49
C ILE A 68 7.02 8.17 0.24
N MET A 69 6.66 7.09 -0.44
CA MET A 69 5.85 6.01 0.15
C MET A 69 6.59 5.23 1.24
N LEU A 70 7.90 5.04 1.13
CA LEU A 70 8.71 4.44 2.19
C LEU A 70 8.74 5.28 3.47
N GLY A 71 8.63 6.61 3.32
CA GLY A 71 8.51 7.54 4.46
C GLY A 71 7.12 7.60 5.08
N GLN A 72 6.12 6.92 4.51
CA GLN A 72 4.75 6.99 4.99
C GLN A 72 4.60 6.29 6.35
N THR A 73 4.05 7.00 7.33
CA THR A 73 3.83 6.49 8.68
C THR A 73 2.37 6.56 9.11
N GLU A 74 1.99 5.70 10.06
CA GLU A 74 0.65 5.61 10.61
C GLU A 74 0.55 6.13 12.05
N GLY A 75 -0.39 7.05 12.24
CA GLY A 75 -0.82 7.54 13.55
C GLY A 75 0.24 8.32 14.32
N ILE A 76 -0.06 8.59 15.59
CA ILE A 76 0.81 9.38 16.49
C ILE A 76 2.13 8.64 16.78
N SER A 77 2.15 7.31 16.63
CA SER A 77 3.33 6.48 16.88
C SER A 77 4.39 6.52 15.79
N CYS A 78 4.13 7.21 14.67
CA CYS A 78 5.03 7.29 13.51
C CYS A 78 5.55 5.92 13.04
N ARG A 79 4.75 4.86 13.20
CA ARG A 79 5.14 3.51 12.77
C ARG A 79 5.06 3.44 11.25
N ALA A 80 5.94 2.66 10.63
CA ALA A 80 5.87 2.40 9.20
C ALA A 80 4.46 1.91 8.82
N SER A 81 3.88 2.52 7.79
CA SER A 81 2.55 2.13 7.30
C SER A 81 2.60 0.77 6.60
N GLN A 82 1.45 0.10 6.53
CA GLN A 82 1.36 -1.13 5.72
C GLN A 82 1.60 -0.84 4.22
N GLU A 83 1.33 0.39 3.79
CA GLU A 83 1.61 0.85 2.42
C GLU A 83 3.13 0.97 2.17
N ALA A 84 3.89 1.48 3.16
CA ALA A 84 5.35 1.56 3.12
C ALA A 84 5.98 0.16 3.06
N VAL A 85 5.46 -0.80 3.84
CA VAL A 85 5.87 -2.22 3.76
C VAL A 85 5.61 -2.80 2.38
N GLY A 86 4.46 -2.48 1.77
CA GLY A 86 4.14 -2.89 0.40
C GLY A 86 5.19 -2.40 -0.61
N VAL A 87 5.63 -1.14 -0.51
CA VAL A 87 6.68 -0.59 -1.37
C VAL A 87 8.06 -1.19 -1.09
N ALA A 88 8.39 -1.46 0.16
CA ALA A 88 9.63 -2.17 0.51
C ALA A 88 9.69 -3.57 -0.13
N LYS A 89 8.56 -4.29 -0.17
CA LYS A 89 8.47 -5.57 -0.89
C LYS A 89 8.72 -5.41 -2.40
N VAL A 90 8.21 -4.34 -3.03
CA VAL A 90 8.49 -4.07 -4.46
C VAL A 90 10.00 -3.92 -4.70
N LEU A 91 10.72 -3.24 -3.82
CA LEU A 91 12.18 -3.12 -3.92
C LEU A 91 12.90 -4.45 -3.75
N GLN A 92 12.49 -5.26 -2.77
CA GLN A 92 13.05 -6.61 -2.58
C GLN A 92 12.78 -7.51 -3.79
N LEU A 93 11.57 -7.44 -4.36
CA LEU A 93 11.21 -8.17 -5.58
C LEU A 93 12.10 -7.75 -6.75
N ALA A 94 12.35 -6.46 -6.94
CA ALA A 94 13.21 -5.96 -8.01
C ALA A 94 14.64 -6.54 -7.92
N LEU A 95 15.24 -6.52 -6.72
CA LEU A 95 16.56 -7.11 -6.47
C LEU A 95 16.55 -8.62 -6.73
N ARG A 96 15.53 -9.34 -6.26
CA ARG A 96 15.45 -10.79 -6.42
C ARG A 96 15.21 -11.19 -7.88
N ILE A 97 14.42 -10.43 -8.63
CA ILE A 97 14.21 -10.65 -10.07
C ILE A 97 15.53 -10.43 -10.84
N GLN A 98 16.28 -9.39 -10.50
CA GLN A 98 17.59 -9.14 -11.11
C GLN A 98 18.56 -10.31 -10.85
N GLN A 99 18.60 -10.82 -9.61
CA GLN A 99 19.42 -11.97 -9.23
C GLN A 99 19.05 -13.22 -10.03
N PHE A 100 17.75 -13.53 -10.11
CA PHE A 100 17.24 -14.66 -10.89
C PHE A 100 17.69 -14.60 -12.35
N GLU A 101 17.54 -13.43 -12.99
CA GLU A 101 17.94 -13.25 -14.39
C GLU A 101 19.46 -13.30 -14.59
N ALA A 102 20.25 -12.82 -13.62
CA ALA A 102 21.70 -12.92 -13.66
C ALA A 102 22.18 -14.38 -13.56
N GLU A 103 21.57 -15.18 -12.68
CA GLU A 103 21.84 -16.61 -12.54
C GLU A 103 21.50 -17.40 -13.81
N LEU A 104 20.36 -17.10 -14.45
CA LEU A 104 19.97 -17.71 -15.73
C LEU A 104 20.99 -17.40 -16.83
N ARG A 105 21.38 -16.13 -16.97
CA ARG A 105 22.41 -15.73 -17.95
C ARG A 105 23.74 -16.41 -17.69
N ALA A 106 24.13 -16.59 -16.44
CA ALA A 106 25.36 -17.30 -16.08
C ALA A 106 25.32 -18.79 -16.47
N ARG A 107 24.14 -19.41 -16.51
CA ARG A 107 23.92 -20.78 -17.01
C ARG A 107 23.79 -20.86 -18.54
N GLY A 108 23.78 -19.74 -19.26
CA GLY A 108 23.52 -19.68 -20.70
C GLY A 108 22.05 -19.89 -21.07
N GLU A 109 21.14 -19.81 -20.10
CA GLU A 109 19.70 -19.94 -20.30
C GLU A 109 19.08 -18.56 -20.53
N HIS A 110 18.29 -18.44 -21.61
CA HIS A 110 17.60 -17.21 -21.97
C HIS A 110 16.07 -17.31 -21.85
N GLU A 111 15.56 -18.51 -21.58
CA GLU A 111 14.14 -18.79 -21.41
C GLU A 111 13.90 -19.45 -20.05
N TYR A 112 12.79 -19.09 -19.41
CA TYR A 112 12.37 -19.64 -18.12
C TYR A 112 10.85 -19.68 -18.04
N LYS A 113 10.31 -20.60 -17.22
CA LYS A 113 8.86 -20.59 -16.96
C LYS A 113 8.53 -19.52 -15.95
N ILE A 114 7.40 -18.84 -16.15
CA ILE A 114 6.90 -17.84 -15.19
C ILE A 114 6.72 -18.46 -13.79
N ALA A 115 6.38 -19.74 -13.72
CA ALA A 115 6.27 -20.49 -12.46
C ALA A 115 7.58 -20.50 -11.66
N ASP A 116 8.71 -20.74 -12.32
CA ASP A 116 10.03 -20.81 -11.68
C ASP A 116 10.41 -19.43 -11.08
N LYS A 117 10.18 -18.36 -11.84
CA LYS A 117 10.36 -16.98 -11.35
C LYS A 117 9.45 -16.67 -10.17
N TYR A 118 8.21 -17.13 -10.21
CA TYR A 118 7.24 -16.90 -9.13
C TYR A 118 7.64 -17.65 -7.85
N GLU A 119 8.09 -18.90 -7.98
CA GLU A 119 8.62 -19.68 -6.86
C GLU A 119 9.84 -18.99 -6.22
N TYR A 120 10.75 -18.48 -7.04
CA TYR A 120 11.97 -17.80 -6.61
C TYR A 120 11.75 -16.49 -5.82
N ILE A 121 10.57 -15.86 -5.97
CA ILE A 121 10.20 -14.61 -5.28
C ILE A 121 9.08 -14.80 -4.23
N MET A 122 8.57 -16.03 -4.07
CA MET A 122 7.37 -16.31 -3.28
C MET A 122 7.55 -16.00 -1.79
N ASP A 123 8.77 -16.13 -1.27
CA ASP A 123 9.12 -15.80 0.12
C ASP A 123 8.82 -14.33 0.45
N ILE A 124 9.15 -13.41 -0.46
CA ILE A 124 8.94 -11.96 -0.28
C ILE A 124 7.44 -11.62 -0.27
N LEU A 125 6.64 -12.31 -1.10
CA LEU A 125 5.19 -12.09 -1.15
C LEU A 125 4.50 -12.52 0.15
N LYS A 126 4.98 -13.61 0.77
CA LYS A 126 4.39 -14.21 1.97
C LYS A 126 4.91 -13.64 3.31
N ALA A 127 5.99 -12.86 3.30
CA ALA A 127 6.57 -12.21 4.48
C ALA A 127 5.61 -11.21 5.15
#